data_AF-A0AAD8EQU2-F1
#
_entry.id   AF-A0AAD8EQU2-F1
#
_cell.length_a   1.000
_cell.length_b   1.000
_cell.length_c   1.000
_cell.angle_alpha   90.00
_cell.angle_beta   90.00
_cell.angle_gamma   90.00
#
_symmetry.space_group_name_H-M   'P 1'
#
loop_
_entity.id
_entity.type
_entity.pdbx_description
1 polymer ?
#
loop_
_entity_poly.entity_id
_entity_poly.type
_entity_poly.pdbx_seq_one_letter_code
_entity_poly.pdbx_strand_id
1 'polypeptide(L)' 'MRKANGDEYKEYTVKTMWNVTAKMLQEKYLQVCGRVFNPFTDVEFKSAREARNAKRKELKKIPEKRKVSAIRL' A
#
# COMPACT_ATOMS: atom_id res chain seq x y z
N MET A 1 -21.72 -1.34 -4.56
CA MET A 1 -20.37 -0.85 -4.89
C MET A 1 -20.47 0.64 -5.20
N ARG A 2 -20.02 1.52 -4.28
CA ARG A 2 -20.11 2.97 -4.48
C ARG A 2 -18.79 3.53 -5.01
N LYS A 3 -18.95 4.45 -5.96
CA LYS A 3 -17.94 5.16 -6.74
C LYS A 3 -16.86 5.73 -5.81
N ALA A 4 -15.61 5.67 -6.29
CA ALA A 4 -14.55 6.51 -5.72
C ALA A 4 -14.98 7.96 -5.96
N ASN A 5 -15.05 8.76 -4.90
CA ASN A 5 -14.94 10.19 -5.09
C ASN A 5 -13.54 10.42 -5.69
N GLY A 6 -13.43 11.28 -6.69
CA GLY A 6 -12.18 11.54 -7.42
C GLY A 6 -10.99 11.96 -6.55
N ASP A 7 -11.24 12.27 -5.28
CA ASP A 7 -10.27 12.73 -4.29
C ASP A 7 -9.59 11.60 -3.49
N GLU A 8 -10.14 10.38 -3.47
CA GLU A 8 -9.58 9.27 -2.67
C GLU A 8 -9.32 8.00 -3.52
N TYR A 9 -8.05 7.66 -3.69
CA TYR A 9 -7.64 6.39 -4.27
C TYR A 9 -8.07 5.21 -3.39
N LYS A 10 -8.55 4.13 -4.01
CA LYS A 10 -8.84 2.87 -3.30
C LYS A 10 -7.58 2.40 -2.55
N GLU A 11 -7.72 1.98 -1.29
CA GLU A 11 -6.60 1.51 -0.44
C GLU A 11 -5.74 0.43 -1.13
N TYR A 12 -6.39 -0.45 -1.90
CA TYR A 12 -5.70 -1.45 -2.70
C TYR A 12 -4.80 -0.83 -3.78
N THR A 13 -5.29 0.19 -4.48
CA THR A 13 -4.52 0.92 -5.50
C THR A 13 -3.30 1.59 -4.89
N VAL A 14 -3.48 2.29 -3.75
CA VAL A 14 -2.35 2.92 -3.04
C VAL A 14 -1.31 1.89 -2.60
N LYS A 15 -1.75 0.75 -2.06
CA LYS A 15 -0.85 -0.35 -1.69
C LYS A 15 -0.08 -0.90 -2.91
N THR A 16 -0.77 -1.10 -4.02
CA THR A 16 -0.18 -1.63 -5.25
C THR A 16 0.84 -0.67 -5.81
N MET A 17 0.50 0.63 -5.93
CA MET A 17 1.44 1.66 -6.36
C MET A 17 2.69 1.69 -5.48
N TRP A 18 2.52 1.71 -4.16
CA TRP A 18 3.64 1.70 -3.22
C TRP A 18 4.58 0.52 -3.42
N ASN A 19 4.04 -0.69 -3.56
CA ASN A 19 4.85 -1.89 -3.78
C ASN A 19 5.54 -1.89 -5.16
N VAL A 20 4.88 -1.40 -6.20
CA VAL A 20 5.45 -1.29 -7.55
C VAL A 20 6.60 -0.29 -7.55
N THR A 21 6.40 0.90 -6.98
CA THR A 21 7.44 1.93 -6.88
C THR A 21 8.64 1.43 -6.09
N ALA A 22 8.42 0.71 -4.98
CA ALA A 22 9.51 0.11 -4.21
C ALA A 22 10.35 -0.86 -5.06
N LYS A 23 9.71 -1.74 -5.84
CA LYS A 23 10.42 -2.67 -6.75
C LYS A 23 11.20 -1.94 -7.84
N MET A 24 10.59 -0.94 -8.48
CA MET A 24 11.27 -0.12 -9.49
C MET A 24 12.51 0.56 -8.91
N LEU A 25 12.44 1.00 -7.65
CA LEU A 25 13.59 1.59 -6.96
C LEU A 25 14.71 0.56 -6.77
N GLN A 26 14.37 -0.67 -6.33
CA GLN A 26 15.35 -1.75 -6.19
C GLN A 26 16.07 -2.05 -7.50
N GLU A 27 15.31 -2.20 -8.58
CA GLU A 27 15.83 -2.46 -9.92
C GLU A 27 16.75 -1.32 -10.38
N LYS A 28 16.32 -0.06 -10.19
CA LYS A 28 17.12 1.12 -10.54
C LYS A 28 18.43 1.18 -9.76
N TYR A 29 18.41 0.96 -8.46
CA TYR A 29 19.62 0.98 -7.63
C TYR A 29 20.59 -0.16 -7.98
N LEU A 30 20.06 -1.34 -8.31
CA LEU A 30 20.87 -2.45 -8.75
C LEU A 30 21.52 -2.16 -10.11
N GLN A 31 20.75 -1.65 -11.07
CA GLN A 31 21.23 -1.39 -12.44
C GLN A 31 22.20 -0.21 -12.52
N VAL A 32 21.90 0.90 -11.82
CA VAL A 32 22.66 2.15 -11.94
C VAL A 32 23.82 2.20 -10.95
N CYS A 33 23.63 1.69 -9.73
CA CYS A 33 24.62 1.82 -8.66
C CYS A 33 25.31 0.50 -8.31
N GLY A 34 24.89 -0.63 -8.90
CA GLY A 34 25.43 -1.96 -8.57
C GLY A 34 25.14 -2.38 -7.12
N ARG A 35 24.16 -1.74 -6.45
CA ARG A 35 23.88 -1.96 -5.04
C ARG A 35 22.56 -2.68 -4.84
N VAL A 36 22.58 -3.72 -4.01
CA VAL A 36 21.38 -4.39 -3.54
C VAL A 36 20.77 -3.54 -2.43
N PHE A 37 19.63 -2.93 -2.72
CA PHE A 37 18.85 -2.14 -1.77
C PHE A 37 17.52 -2.86 -1.47
N ASN A 38 17.13 -2.88 -0.19
CA ASN A 38 15.83 -3.39 0.23
C ASN A 38 15.02 -2.27 0.91
N PRO A 39 14.10 -1.62 0.18
CA PRO A 39 13.24 -0.58 0.75
C PRO A 39 12.35 -1.12 1.85
N PHE A 40 12.05 -2.42 1.91
CA PHE A 40 11.14 -2.93 2.94
C PHE A 40 11.79 -3.13 4.31
N THR A 41 13.12 -3.15 4.37
CA THR A 41 13.88 -3.18 5.62
C THR A 41 14.31 -1.78 6.08
N ASP A 42 14.16 -0.79 5.22
CA ASP A 42 14.42 0.60 5.55
C ASP A 42 13.43 1.11 6.63
N VAL A 43 13.96 1.87 7.59
CA VAL A 43 13.20 2.31 8.79
C VAL A 43 12.04 3.23 8.39
N GLU A 44 12.23 4.11 7.42
CA GLU A 44 11.20 5.06 6.97
C GLU A 44 10.10 4.33 6.18
N PHE A 45 10.48 3.39 5.32
CA PHE A 45 9.50 2.58 4.60
C PHE A 45 8.69 1.67 5.53
N LYS A 46 9.36 1.11 6.55
CA LYS A 46 8.69 0.28 7.56
C LYS A 46 7.69 1.10 8.36
N SER A 47 8.08 2.29 8.84
CA SER A 47 7.20 3.17 9.61
C SER A 47 5.99 3.64 8.79
N ALA A 48 6.19 4.02 7.53
CA ALA A 48 5.09 4.39 6.62
C ALA A 48 4.12 3.21 6.38
N ARG A 49 4.66 1.99 6.23
CA ARG A 49 3.85 0.77 6.07
C ARG A 49 3.05 0.44 7.34
N GLU A 50 3.65 0.62 8.51
CA GLU A 50 3.01 0.43 9.80
C GLU A 50 1.89 1.44 10.04
N ALA A 51 2.12 2.73 9.75
CA ALA A 51 1.10 3.78 9.84
C ALA A 51 -0.11 3.45 8.94
N ARG A 52 0.13 3.04 7.69
CA ARG A 52 -0.93 2.58 6.77
C ARG A 52 -1.70 1.39 7.34
N ASN A 53 -1.00 0.41 7.91
CA ASN A 53 -1.62 -0.77 8.52
C ASN A 53 -2.44 -0.42 9.77
N ALA A 54 -1.97 0.50 10.60
CA ALA A 54 -2.68 1.01 11.77
C ALA A 54 -3.98 1.70 11.33
N LYS A 55 -3.91 2.59 10.34
CA LYS A 55 -5.10 3.25 9.77
C LYS A 55 -6.10 2.24 9.21
N ARG A 56 -5.61 1.19 8.54
CA ARG A 56 -6.46 0.10 8.07
C ARG A 56 -7.15 -0.66 9.21
N LYS A 57 -6.46 -0.92 10.32
CA LYS A 57 -7.06 -1.54 11.51
C LYS A 57 -8.17 -0.68 12.08
N GLU A 58 -8.01 0.64 12.13
CA GLU A 58 -9.06 1.58 12.55
C GLU A 58 -10.27 1.53 11.62
N LEU A 59 -10.05 1.65 10.30
CA LEU A 59 -11.11 1.64 9.30
C LEU A 59 -11.90 0.33 9.29
N LYS A 60 -11.25 -0.80 9.62
CA LYS A 60 -11.94 -2.09 9.79
C LYS A 60 -12.87 -2.11 10.99
N LYS A 61 -12.71 -1.27 12.01
CA LYS A 61 -13.65 -1.22 13.15
C LYS A 61 -15.00 -0.66 12.71
N ILE A 62 -14.99 0.30 11.77
CA ILE A 62 -16.17 0.99 11.23
C ILE A 62 -16.92 0.08 10.24
N PRO A 63 -18.15 -0.38 10.52
CA PRO A 63 -18.88 -1.31 9.67
C PRO A 63 -19.04 -0.84 8.22
N GLU A 64 -19.30 0.44 8.00
CA GLU A 64 -19.50 1.05 6.67
C GLU A 64 -18.23 1.09 5.81
N LYS A 65 -17.05 1.07 6.45
CA LYS A 65 -15.75 1.10 5.79
C LYS A 65 -15.11 -0.29 5.73
N ARG A 66 -15.77 -1.33 6.30
CA ARG A 66 -15.29 -2.71 6.20
C ARG A 66 -15.37 -3.19 4.75
N LYS A 67 -14.34 -3.93 4.35
CA LYS A 67 -14.35 -4.64 3.08
C LYS A 67 -15.36 -5.78 3.17
N VAL A 68 -16.56 -5.59 2.62
CA VAL A 68 -17.54 -6.66 2.47
C VAL A 68 -17.02 -7.60 1.39
N SER A 69 -16.87 -8.89 1.69
CA SER A 69 -16.62 -9.89 0.66
C SER A 69 -17.78 -9.84 -0.34
N ALA A 70 -17.48 -9.98 -1.64
CA ALA A 70 -18.52 -10.10 -2.65
C ALA A 70 -19.47 -11.23 -2.22
N ILE A 71 -20.76 -10.93 -2.20
CA ILE A 71 -21.81 -11.95 -2.00
C ILE A 71 -21.53 -13.04 -3.03
N ARG A 72 -21.37 -14.27 -2.55
CA ARG A 72 -21.26 -15.46 -3.39
C ARG A 72 -22.63 -15.62 -4.05
N LEU A 73 -22.75 -15.20 -5.31
CA LEU A 73 -23.89 -15.52 -6.16
C LEU A 73 -23.89 -17.02 -6.46
#